data_AF-A0A1B6MQ23-F1
#
_entry.id   AF-A0A1B6MQ23-F1
#
_cell.length_a   1.000
_cell.length_b   1.000
_cell.length_c   1.000
_cell.angle_alpha   90.00
_cell.angle_beta   90.00
_cell.angle_gamma   90.00
#
_symmetry.space_group_name_H-M   'P 1'
#
loop_
_entity.id
_entity.type
_entity.pdbx_description
1 polymer ?
#
loop_
_entity_poly.entity_id
_entity_poly.type
_entity_poly.pdbx_seq_one_letter_code
_entity_poly.pdbx_strand_id
1 'polypeptide(L)'
;STYAIKRTRATITAYLALFESHLRYGIVWGGSTKKNLQLILQKKALRIMAGLDYNESCRGVFREWKILTAVSLYIVECIMIALLMLNNIKTFTHTTLGMLRT
;
A
#
# COMPACT_ATOMS: atom_id res chain seq x y z
N SER A 1 -9.78 -25.66 14.17
CA SER A 1 -9.75 -24.26 14.65
C SER A 1 -9.18 -23.27 13.62
N THR A 2 -8.98 -23.65 12.35
CA THR A 2 -8.26 -22.84 11.34
C THR A 2 -9.09 -21.70 10.70
N TYR A 3 -10.42 -21.70 10.87
CA TYR A 3 -11.31 -20.69 10.28
C TYR A 3 -11.26 -19.32 10.97
N ALA A 4 -10.76 -19.24 12.22
CA ALA A 4 -10.75 -17.98 12.98
C ALA A 4 -9.74 -16.94 12.45
N ILE A 5 -8.64 -17.41 11.85
CA ILE A 5 -7.61 -16.53 11.27
C ILE A 5 -8.03 -16.03 9.88
N LYS A 6 -8.91 -16.77 9.18
CA LYS A 6 -9.26 -16.52 7.78
C LYS A 6 -9.80 -15.12 7.50
N ARG A 7 -10.36 -14.38 8.48
CA ARG A 7 -10.96 -13.07 8.21
C ARG A 7 -11.10 -12.14 9.43
N THR A 8 -10.08 -12.05 10.27
CA THR A 8 -10.09 -11.07 11.36
C THR A 8 -9.69 -9.69 10.85
N ARG A 9 -10.50 -8.66 11.15
CA ARG A 9 -10.18 -7.26 10.80
C ARG A 9 -8.80 -6.85 11.33
N ALA A 10 -8.44 -7.34 12.52
CA ALA A 10 -7.15 -7.11 13.16
C ALA A 10 -5.95 -7.59 12.30
N THR A 11 -6.08 -8.75 11.65
CA THR A 11 -5.03 -9.32 10.80
C THR A 11 -4.83 -8.48 9.54
N ILE A 12 -5.93 -8.02 8.94
CA ILE A 12 -5.91 -7.15 7.76
C ILE A 12 -5.31 -5.78 8.12
N THR A 13 -5.68 -5.20 9.26
CA THR A 13 -5.10 -3.91 9.70
C THR A 13 -3.62 -4.02 10.01
N ALA A 14 -3.18 -5.09 10.67
CA ALA A 14 -1.77 -5.33 10.95
C ALA A 14 -0.97 -5.52 9.65
N TYR A 15 -1.53 -6.27 8.70
CA TYR A 15 -0.96 -6.40 7.35
C TYR A 15 -0.81 -5.03 6.69
N LEU A 16 -1.89 -4.25 6.61
CA LEU A 16 -1.87 -2.93 5.97
C LEU A 16 -0.84 -2.00 6.63
N ALA A 17 -0.79 -1.94 7.96
CA ALA A 17 0.17 -1.11 8.69
C ALA A 17 1.63 -1.49 8.42
N LEU A 18 1.94 -2.79 8.33
CA LEU A 18 3.28 -3.26 8.00
C LEU A 18 3.68 -2.94 6.55
N PHE A 19 2.75 -3.09 5.61
CA PHE A 19 3.00 -2.77 4.21
C PHE A 19 3.11 -1.27 3.97
N GLU A 20 2.27 -0.46 4.62
CA GLU A 20 2.30 1.00 4.54
C GLU A 20 3.62 1.56 5.07
N SER A 21 4.09 1.08 6.23
CA SER A 21 5.39 1.47 6.80
C SER A 21 6.57 1.08 5.90
N HIS A 22 6.57 -0.14 5.36
CA HIS A 22 7.58 -0.59 4.39
C HIS A 22 7.56 0.23 3.09
N LEU A 23 6.37 0.60 2.61
CA LEU A 23 6.21 1.39 1.39
C LEU A 23 6.78 2.79 1.56
N ARG A 24 6.40 3.47 2.65
CA ARG A 24 6.93 4.80 3.00
C ARG A 24 8.44 4.78 3.17
N TYR A 25 8.95 3.76 3.86
CA TYR A 25 10.39 3.57 4.01
C TYR A 25 11.07 3.37 2.64
N GLY A 26 10.50 2.54 1.77
CA GLY A 26 11.02 2.29 0.42
C GLY A 26 10.98 3.52 -0.51
N ILE A 27 10.05 4.45 -0.29
CA ILE A 27 9.99 5.74 -0.99
C ILE A 27 11.10 6.67 -0.47
N VAL A 28 11.22 6.82 0.85
CA VAL A 28 12.19 7.74 1.48
C VAL A 28 13.64 7.31 1.21
N TRP A 29 13.92 6.01 1.23
CA TRP A 29 15.28 5.47 1.08
C TRP A 29 15.73 5.23 -0.36
N GLY A 30 14.94 5.66 -1.35
CA GLY A 30 15.32 5.56 -2.77
C GLY A 30 15.13 4.16 -3.34
N GLY A 31 13.97 3.95 -3.95
CA GLY A 31 13.75 3.04 -5.09
C GLY A 31 14.47 1.69 -5.03
N SER A 32 14.21 0.88 -4.00
CA SER A 32 14.85 -0.43 -3.90
C SER A 32 14.45 -1.32 -5.08
N THR A 33 15.42 -1.71 -5.91
CA THR A 33 15.33 -2.57 -7.11
C THR A 33 14.78 -3.99 -6.82
N LYS A 34 14.38 -4.28 -5.58
CA LYS A 34 13.86 -5.57 -5.10
C LYS A 34 12.33 -5.70 -5.20
N LYS A 35 11.72 -5.19 -6.28
CA LYS A 35 10.25 -5.24 -6.51
C LYS A 35 9.68 -6.66 -6.38
N ASN A 36 10.45 -7.68 -6.75
CA ASN A 36 10.06 -9.09 -6.61
C ASN A 36 10.04 -9.57 -5.15
N LEU A 37 10.90 -9.05 -4.28
CA LEU A 37 10.99 -9.49 -2.88
C LEU A 37 9.73 -9.11 -2.10
N GLN A 38 9.19 -7.91 -2.34
CA GLN A 38 7.95 -7.43 -1.71
C GLN A 38 6.73 -8.22 -2.19
N LEU A 39 6.68 -8.61 -3.47
CA LEU A 39 5.64 -9.48 -4.01
C LEU A 39 5.70 -10.91 -3.44
N ILE A 40 6.91 -11.44 -3.24
CA ILE A 40 7.11 -12.75 -2.60
C ILE A 40 6.66 -12.69 -1.13
N LEU A 41 7.03 -11.63 -0.39
CA LEU A 41 6.63 -11.44 1.00
C LEU A 41 5.10 -11.26 1.12
N GLN A 42 4.48 -10.48 0.23
CA GLN A 42 3.02 -10.34 0.17
C GLN A 42 2.33 -11.68 -0.04
N LYS A 43 2.78 -12.48 -1.02
CA LYS A 43 2.19 -13.79 -1.30
C LYS A 43 2.34 -14.73 -0.12
N LYS A 44 3.50 -14.76 0.54
CA LYS A 44 3.72 -15.57 1.75
C LYS A 44 2.78 -15.14 2.89
N ALA A 45 2.70 -13.83 3.18
CA ALA A 45 1.81 -13.32 4.21
C ALA A 45 0.34 -13.63 3.90
N LEU A 46 -0.11 -13.42 2.66
CA LEU A 46 -1.46 -13.73 2.21
C LEU A 46 -1.78 -15.22 2.34
N ARG A 47 -0.82 -16.08 1.99
CA ARG A 47 -0.94 -17.53 2.09
C ARG A 47 -1.12 -18.00 3.54
N ILE A 48 -0.37 -17.40 4.47
CA ILE A 48 -0.50 -17.66 5.91
C ILE A 48 -1.84 -17.15 6.44
N MET A 49 -2.24 -15.92 6.10
CA MET A 49 -3.50 -15.33 6.57
C MET A 49 -4.73 -16.08 6.05
N ALA A 50 -4.71 -16.52 4.79
CA ALA A 50 -5.82 -17.25 4.18
C ALA A 50 -5.81 -18.75 4.48
N GLY A 51 -4.70 -19.28 5.03
CA GLY A 51 -4.51 -20.71 5.26
C GLY A 51 -4.54 -21.54 3.97
N LEU A 52 -3.89 -21.05 2.92
CA LEU A 52 -3.84 -21.68 1.59
C LEU A 52 -2.73 -22.73 1.50
N ASP A 53 -3.04 -23.91 0.98
CA ASP A 53 -2.09 -25.02 0.79
C ASP A 53 -1.09 -24.74 -0.33
N TYR A 54 0.16 -25.20 -0.24
CA TYR A 54 1.29 -24.82 -1.11
C TYR A 54 0.97 -24.75 -2.63
N ASN A 55 0.11 -25.62 -3.15
CA ASN A 55 -0.30 -25.65 -4.57
C ASN A 55 -1.50 -24.76 -4.92
N GLU A 56 -2.26 -24.26 -3.95
CA GLU A 56 -3.43 -23.41 -4.19
C GLU A 56 -3.02 -22.01 -4.69
N SER A 57 -3.80 -21.51 -5.65
CA SER A 57 -3.58 -20.19 -6.24
C SER A 57 -3.99 -19.07 -5.29
N CYS A 58 -3.05 -18.18 -4.96
CA CYS A 58 -3.32 -16.98 -4.17
C CYS A 58 -4.18 -15.94 -4.91
N ARG A 59 -4.39 -16.10 -6.23
CA ARG A 59 -5.11 -15.11 -7.07
C ARG A 59 -6.57 -14.93 -6.64
N GLY A 60 -7.23 -16.00 -6.17
CA GLY A 60 -8.60 -15.93 -5.65
C GLY A 60 -8.71 -15.03 -4.42
N VAL A 61 -7.79 -15.21 -3.48
CA VAL A 61 -7.76 -14.43 -2.22
C VAL A 61 -7.44 -12.96 -2.46
N PHE A 62 -6.54 -12.63 -3.39
CA PHE A 62 -6.31 -11.24 -3.80
C PHE A 62 -7.60 -10.56 -4.29
N ARG A 63 -8.43 -11.28 -5.06
CA ARG A 63 -9.71 -10.76 -5.57
C ARG A 63 -10.77 -10.65 -4.48
N GLU A 64 -10.88 -11.67 -3.63
CA GLU A 64 -11.86 -11.73 -2.56
C GLU A 64 -11.59 -10.67 -1.49
N TRP A 65 -10.33 -10.48 -1.10
CA TRP A 65 -9.95 -9.54 -0.04
C TRP A 65 -9.72 -8.13 -0.57
N LYS A 66 -9.81 -7.92 -1.89
CA LYS A 66 -9.56 -6.65 -2.59
C LYS A 66 -8.21 -6.04 -2.21
N ILE A 67 -7.22 -6.88 -1.95
CA ILE A 67 -5.88 -6.45 -1.58
C ILE A 67 -5.13 -6.07 -2.86
N LEU A 68 -4.58 -4.86 -2.88
CA LEU A 68 -3.71 -4.39 -3.94
C LEU A 68 -2.35 -5.08 -3.84
N THR A 69 -1.71 -5.37 -4.98
CA THR A 69 -0.31 -5.77 -4.99
C THR A 69 0.59 -4.64 -4.45
N ALA A 70 1.75 -4.98 -3.91
CA ALA A 70 2.72 -4.02 -3.37
C ALA A 70 3.08 -2.95 -4.41
N VAL A 71 3.16 -3.34 -5.68
CA VAL A 71 3.42 -2.43 -6.80
C VAL A 71 2.25 -1.49 -7.05
N SER A 72 1.00 -1.98 -7.03
CA SER A 72 -0.16 -1.10 -7.18
C SER A 72 -0.34 -0.14 -6.00
N LEU A 73 -0.07 -0.59 -4.77
CA LEU A 73 -0.03 0.27 -3.58
C LEU A 73 1.04 1.36 -3.72
N TYR A 74 2.23 0.97 -4.18
CA TYR A 74 3.32 1.91 -4.46
C TYR A 74 2.91 3.01 -5.44
N ILE A 75 2.34 2.62 -6.58
CA ILE A 75 1.92 3.58 -7.61
C ILE A 75 0.86 4.54 -7.07
N VAL A 76 -0.16 4.02 -6.36
CA VAL A 76 -1.22 4.85 -5.77
C VAL A 76 -0.66 5.83 -4.73
N GLU A 77 0.22 5.37 -3.85
CA GLU A 77 0.86 6.22 -2.84
C GLU A 77 1.70 7.33 -3.50
N CYS A 78 2.48 6.99 -4.54
CA CYS A 78 3.26 7.97 -5.29
C CYS A 78 2.38 9.04 -5.95
N ILE A 79 1.26 8.62 -6.58
CA ILE A 79 0.32 9.55 -7.20
C ILE A 79 -0.33 10.45 -6.14
N MET A 80 -0.74 9.87 -5.00
CA MET A 80 -1.35 10.63 -3.91
C MET A 80 -0.38 11.68 -3.34
N ILE A 81 0.88 11.30 -3.10
CA ILE A 81 1.93 12.23 -2.64
C ILE A 81 2.15 13.35 -3.67
N ALA A 82 2.23 13.02 -4.96
CA ALA A 82 2.40 14.01 -6.02
C ALA A 82 1.22 14.99 -6.10
N LEU A 83 -0.02 14.51 -5.99
CA LEU A 83 -1.22 15.34 -5.98
C LEU A 83 -1.27 16.25 -4.74
N LEU A 84 -0.89 15.72 -3.57
CA LEU A 84 -0.79 16.51 -2.33
C LEU A 84 0.23 17.65 -2.47
N MET A 85 1.38 17.40 -3.10
CA MET A 85 2.36 18.45 -3.39
C MET A 85 1.79 19.51 -4.33
N LEU A 86 1.11 19.12 -5.42
CA LEU A 86 0.51 20.06 -6.37
C LEU A 86 -0.58 20.91 -5.73
N ASN A 87 -1.42 20.33 -4.86
CA ASN A 87 -2.47 21.07 -4.16
C ASN A 87 -1.88 22.10 -3.18
N ASN A 88 -0.83 21.73 -2.44
CA ASN A 88 -0.13 22.66 -1.54
C ASN A 88 0.48 23.85 -2.29
N ILE A 89 1.03 23.61 -3.49
CA ILE A 89 1.57 24.68 -4.34
C ILE A 89 0.46 25.62 -4.81
N LYS A 90 -0.68 25.08 -5.26
CA LYS A 90 -1.83 25.88 -5.70
C LYS A 90 -2.41 26.74 -4.57
N THR A 91 -2.54 26.20 -3.36
CA THR A 91 -3.00 26.97 -2.21
C THR A 91 -2.04 28.10 -1.87
N PHE A 92 -0.73 27.84 -1.95
CA PHE A 92 0.28 28.86 -1.68
C PHE A 92 0.26 30.00 -2.72
N THR A 93 0.13 29.69 -4.01
CA THR A 93 0.06 30.71 -5.06
C THR A 93 -1.21 31.54 -4.98
N HIS A 94 -2.36 30.93 -4.67
CA HIS A 94 -3.62 31.68 -4.52
C HIS A 94 -3.60 32.64 -3.33
N THR A 95 -2.90 32.29 -2.25
CA THR A 95 -2.81 33.12 -1.03
C THR A 95 -1.82 34.27 -1.19
N THR A 96 -0.68 34.04 -1.87
CA THR A 96 0.33 35.08 -2.14
C THR A 96 -0.11 36.05 -3.24
N LEU A 97 -0.76 35.58 -4.31
CA LEU A 97 -1.38 36.45 -5.33
C LEU A 97 -2.58 37.23 -4.78
N GLY A 98 -3.29 36.70 -3.77
CA GLY A 98 -4.34 37.43 -3.05
C GLY A 98 -3.80 38.57 -2.18
N MET A 99 -2.61 38.42 -1.58
CA MET A 99 -1.96 39.48 -0.80
C MET A 99 -1.27 40.55 -1.65
N LEU A 100 -0.82 40.23 -2.87
CA LEU A 100 -0.22 41.21 -3.80
C LEU A 100 -1.25 42.04 -4.59
N ARG A 101 -2.55 41.81 -4.37
CA ARG A 101 -3.66 42.47 -5.09
C ARG A 101 -4.52 43.40 -4.21
N THR A 102 -4.06 43.69 -2.99
CA THR A 102 -4.60 44.74 -2.09
C THR A 102 -3.57 45.85 -1.96
#